data_AF-A0A0Q7DKE7-F1
#
_entry.id   AF-A0A0Q7DKE7-F1
#
_cell.length_a   1.000
_cell.length_b   1.000
_cell.length_c   1.000
_cell.angle_alpha   90.00
_cell.angle_beta   90.00
_cell.angle_gamma   90.00
#
_symmetry.space_group_name_H-M   'P 1'
#
loop_
_entity.id
_entity.type
_entity.pdbx_description
1 polymer ?
#
loop_
_entity_poly.entity_id
_entity_poly.type
_entity_poly.pdbx_seq_one_letter_code
_entity_poly.pdbx_strand_id
1 'polypeptide(L)'
;MIGFQPGRTISWAMGVSIGLLAFFVFLAGVSILHDNDTVYPRDDNGLYAYHDDQCERPVDQGWMVEVQNTISNAGYVVVGVLILMRAGSWAGLLFGLNLVILGAMSALYHATLGREVPQTVDVAWVYAALFSLQVYIASVHLQAREPWRLSGAWPAIIGLALMGVGVLAFLLFQFSGVGAFFAFTALVFAFTALCFLIRKVMAEVEWLGWVFVAVTAVGIGVLGVLIKTETGWSSTTLFVIIVGLLIVQLLVLFAGEKTPKGLGGQLAWIGGLLFVGAVFRLFDGYEDNAPGPAIDATRKLLCNPDLVVQPHALWHLIGAAALLLAYDLVTQFQATGQTSVDKPLIFPDAADPKS
;
A
#
# COMPACT_ATOMS: atom_id res chain seq x y z
N MET A 1 -25.19 7.42 -12.43
CA MET A 1 -26.06 6.97 -11.32
C MET A 1 -25.54 5.61 -10.88
N ILE A 2 -25.06 5.50 -9.64
CA ILE A 2 -24.56 4.24 -9.06
C ILE A 2 -25.80 3.37 -8.81
N GLY A 3 -26.00 2.32 -9.63
CA GLY A 3 -27.16 1.44 -9.53
C GLY A 3 -27.13 0.63 -8.23
N PHE A 4 -28.12 0.85 -7.37
CA PHE A 4 -28.30 0.08 -6.14
C PHE A 4 -28.64 -1.38 -6.47
N GLN A 5 -27.77 -2.34 -6.11
CA GLN A 5 -28.09 -3.77 -6.14
C GLN A 5 -28.35 -4.25 -4.69
N PRO A 6 -29.62 -4.43 -4.27
CA PRO A 6 -29.99 -4.67 -2.88
C PRO A 6 -29.29 -5.87 -2.22
N GLY A 7 -28.99 -6.92 -3.00
CA GLY A 7 -28.29 -8.11 -2.51
C GLY A 7 -26.80 -7.88 -2.20
N ARG A 8 -26.15 -6.91 -2.86
CA ARG A 8 -24.73 -6.59 -2.60
C ARG A 8 -24.55 -5.81 -1.31
N THR A 9 -25.48 -4.90 -1.01
CA THR A 9 -25.43 -4.04 0.17
C THR A 9 -25.43 -4.81 1.48
N ILE A 10 -26.23 -5.88 1.60
CA ILE A 10 -26.29 -6.69 2.83
C ILE A 10 -24.98 -7.44 3.03
N SER A 11 -24.48 -8.11 1.99
CA SER A 11 -23.20 -8.82 2.07
C SER A 11 -22.06 -7.88 2.42
N TRP A 12 -21.98 -6.70 1.79
CA TRP A 12 -20.93 -5.71 2.08
C TRP A 12 -21.01 -5.19 3.51
N ALA A 13 -22.21 -4.79 3.95
CA ALA A 13 -22.41 -4.34 5.32
C ALA A 13 -21.98 -5.43 6.32
N MET A 14 -22.34 -6.69 6.07
CA MET A 14 -21.96 -7.81 6.92
C MET A 14 -20.44 -8.05 6.91
N GLY A 15 -19.81 -8.13 5.73
CA GLY A 15 -18.37 -8.35 5.61
C GLY A 15 -17.56 -7.24 6.27
N VAL A 16 -17.87 -5.98 5.97
CA VAL A 16 -17.24 -4.80 6.61
C VAL A 16 -17.47 -4.80 8.11
N SER A 17 -18.68 -5.11 8.58
CA SER A 17 -18.97 -5.19 10.03
C SER A 17 -18.16 -6.29 10.71
N ILE A 18 -18.03 -7.46 10.11
CA ILE A 18 -17.20 -8.56 10.63
C ILE A 18 -15.72 -8.16 10.65
N GLY A 19 -15.23 -7.54 9.58
CA GLY A 19 -13.84 -7.07 9.48
C GLY A 19 -13.51 -6.03 10.55
N LEU A 20 -14.39 -5.04 10.72
CA LEU A 20 -14.25 -4.02 11.76
C LEU A 20 -14.36 -4.63 13.16
N LEU A 21 -15.31 -5.54 13.39
CA LEU A 21 -15.42 -6.24 14.67
C LEU A 21 -14.13 -7.00 15.00
N ALA A 22 -13.59 -7.76 14.04
CA ALA A 22 -12.34 -8.49 14.21
C ALA A 22 -11.17 -7.54 14.51
N PHE A 23 -11.09 -6.42 13.80
CA PHE A 23 -10.08 -5.38 14.03
C PHE A 23 -10.18 -4.77 15.44
N PHE A 24 -11.37 -4.38 15.89
CA PHE A 24 -11.55 -3.81 17.22
C PHE A 24 -11.39 -4.84 18.35
N VAL A 25 -11.76 -6.11 18.13
CA VAL A 25 -11.45 -7.20 19.07
C VAL A 25 -9.94 -7.41 19.16
N PHE A 26 -9.24 -7.38 18.04
CA PHE A 26 -7.77 -7.42 18.01
C PHE A 26 -7.17 -6.25 18.79
N LEU A 27 -7.62 -5.01 18.55
CA LEU A 27 -7.15 -3.83 19.28
C LEU A 27 -7.45 -3.91 20.78
N ALA A 28 -8.62 -4.42 21.18
CA ALA A 28 -8.93 -4.64 22.58
C ALA A 28 -7.97 -5.67 23.20
N GLY A 29 -7.64 -6.74 22.48
CA GLY A 29 -6.63 -7.72 22.90
C GLY A 29 -5.23 -7.10 23.05
N VAL A 30 -4.80 -6.28 22.08
CA VAL A 30 -3.54 -5.53 22.15
C VAL A 30 -3.53 -4.61 23.35
N SER A 31 -4.60 -3.84 23.57
CA SER A 31 -4.74 -2.92 24.70
C SER A 31 -4.68 -3.64 26.06
N ILE A 32 -5.25 -4.84 26.18
CA ILE A 32 -5.18 -5.62 27.42
C ILE A 32 -3.76 -6.13 27.68
N LEU A 33 -3.02 -6.47 26.63
CA LEU A 33 -1.66 -7.02 26.73
C LEU A 33 -0.59 -5.92 26.84
N HIS A 34 -0.87 -4.73 26.32
CA HIS A 34 0.03 -3.57 26.27
C HIS A 34 -0.50 -2.45 27.17
N ASP A 35 -0.65 -2.74 28.46
CA ASP A 35 -0.89 -1.68 29.44
C ASP A 35 0.37 -0.83 29.54
N ASN A 36 0.28 0.40 29.02
CA ASN A 36 1.45 1.24 28.87
C ASN A 36 1.68 2.12 30.09
N ASP A 37 2.48 1.63 31.04
CA ASP A 37 2.95 2.41 32.18
C ASP A 37 3.96 3.51 31.78
N THR A 38 4.34 3.59 30.50
CA THR A 38 5.30 4.57 29.99
C THR A 38 4.72 5.97 30.08
N VAL A 39 5.47 6.86 30.71
CA VAL A 39 5.21 8.31 30.70
C VAL A 39 6.02 8.91 29.56
N TYR A 40 5.34 9.57 28.62
CA TYR A 40 6.00 10.20 27.50
C TYR A 40 6.38 11.65 27.85
N PRO A 41 7.53 12.14 27.38
CA PRO A 41 7.86 13.56 27.50
C PRO A 41 6.80 14.42 26.80
N ARG A 42 6.46 15.57 27.38
CA ARG A 42 5.47 16.50 26.81
C ARG A 42 6.07 17.54 25.86
N ASP A 43 7.39 17.73 25.94
CA ASP A 43 8.11 18.63 25.04
C ASP A 43 8.46 17.94 23.72
N ASP A 44 8.61 18.74 22.66
CA ASP A 44 8.88 18.23 21.31
C ASP A 44 10.21 17.48 21.20
N ASN A 45 11.21 17.85 21.99
CA ASN A 45 12.53 17.22 21.94
C ASN A 45 12.48 15.81 22.53
N GLY A 46 11.73 15.63 23.62
CA GLY A 46 11.46 14.33 24.18
C GLY A 46 10.57 13.49 23.27
N LEU A 47 9.53 14.07 22.66
CA LEU A 47 8.70 13.35 21.68
C LEU A 47 9.53 12.88 20.48
N TYR A 48 10.33 13.75 19.88
CA TYR A 48 11.26 13.42 18.79
C TYR A 48 12.24 12.31 19.15
N ALA A 49 12.80 12.35 20.37
CA ALA A 49 13.69 11.30 20.86
C ALA A 49 12.97 9.95 21.02
N TYR A 50 11.63 9.95 21.16
CA TYR A 50 10.79 8.77 21.28
C TYR A 50 10.29 8.22 19.93
N HIS A 51 9.84 9.10 19.03
CA HIS A 51 9.40 8.80 17.67
C HIS A 51 9.58 10.04 16.78
N ASP A 52 10.41 9.92 15.75
CA ASP A 52 10.79 11.01 14.84
C ASP A 52 9.94 11.05 13.57
N ASP A 53 9.30 9.94 13.22
CA ASP A 53 8.65 9.74 11.94
C ASP A 53 7.20 10.25 11.89
N GLN A 54 6.62 10.67 13.02
CA GLN A 54 5.21 11.03 13.17
C GLN A 54 5.01 12.13 14.22
N CYS A 55 3.82 12.73 14.25
CA CYS A 55 3.55 13.90 15.09
C CYS A 55 2.40 13.76 16.05
N GLU A 56 1.65 12.64 16.04
CA GLU A 56 0.60 12.47 17.04
C GLU A 56 1.23 12.44 18.43
N ARG A 57 0.68 13.21 19.37
CA ARG A 57 1.17 13.16 20.75
C ARG A 57 0.76 11.82 21.37
N PRO A 58 1.73 11.01 21.85
CA PRO A 58 1.48 9.84 22.66
C PRO A 58 0.61 10.19 23.86
N VAL A 59 -0.42 9.39 24.13
CA VAL A 59 -1.19 9.49 25.37
C VAL A 59 -0.39 8.82 26.49
N ASP A 60 -0.08 9.60 27.53
CA ASP A 60 0.49 9.09 28.78
C ASP A 60 -0.51 8.10 29.40
N GLN A 61 -0.03 6.91 29.81
CA GLN A 61 -0.81 5.95 30.62
C GLN A 61 -2.21 5.68 30.06
N GLY A 62 -2.27 4.87 29.02
CA GLY A 62 -3.50 4.56 28.31
C GLY A 62 -3.43 3.29 27.49
N TRP A 63 -4.59 2.94 26.91
CA TRP A 63 -4.82 1.70 26.17
C TRP A 63 -4.25 1.72 24.75
N MET A 64 -4.01 2.92 24.22
CA MET A 64 -3.44 3.16 22.89
C MET A 64 -2.57 4.40 22.99
N VAL A 65 -1.38 4.33 22.40
CA VAL A 65 -0.42 5.43 22.44
C VAL A 65 -0.81 6.53 21.46
N GLU A 66 -1.06 6.20 20.20
CA GLU A 66 -1.45 7.16 19.15
C GLU A 66 -2.85 6.83 18.60
N VAL A 67 -3.89 7.38 19.21
CA VAL A 67 -5.29 6.98 18.94
C VAL A 67 -5.70 7.21 17.48
N GLN A 68 -5.37 8.36 16.89
CA GLN A 68 -5.77 8.69 15.52
C GLN A 68 -5.03 7.82 14.50
N ASN A 69 -3.72 7.62 14.67
CA ASN A 69 -2.91 6.76 13.82
C ASN A 69 -3.31 5.28 13.97
N THR A 70 -3.65 4.82 15.18
CA THR A 70 -4.18 3.46 15.40
C THR A 70 -5.53 3.26 14.73
N ILE A 71 -6.50 4.15 14.93
CA ILE A 71 -7.88 3.93 14.43
C ILE A 71 -7.97 4.13 12.92
N SER A 72 -7.23 5.07 12.35
CA SER A 72 -7.23 5.33 10.90
C SER A 72 -6.82 4.12 10.06
N ASN A 73 -6.04 3.20 10.62
CA ASN A 73 -5.68 1.92 9.99
C ASN A 73 -6.88 0.98 9.73
N ALA A 74 -8.03 1.22 10.37
CA ALA A 74 -9.28 0.56 10.00
C ALA A 74 -9.63 0.80 8.51
N GLY A 75 -9.17 1.91 7.90
CA GLY A 75 -9.33 2.17 6.48
C GLY A 75 -8.75 1.06 5.60
N TYR A 76 -7.52 0.60 5.88
CA TYR A 76 -6.91 -0.50 5.15
C TYR A 76 -7.66 -1.83 5.35
N VAL A 77 -8.12 -2.10 6.58
CA VAL A 77 -8.93 -3.30 6.87
C VAL A 77 -10.23 -3.30 6.08
N VAL A 78 -10.96 -2.18 6.09
CA VAL A 78 -12.22 -2.04 5.34
C VAL A 78 -11.98 -2.27 3.85
N VAL A 79 -10.96 -1.61 3.27
CA VAL A 79 -10.62 -1.79 1.86
C VAL A 79 -10.22 -3.23 1.54
N GLY A 80 -9.36 -3.83 2.37
CA GLY A 80 -8.92 -5.22 2.20
C GLY A 80 -10.08 -6.21 2.23
N VAL A 81 -11.03 -6.03 3.16
CA VAL A 81 -12.25 -6.85 3.24
C VAL A 81 -13.13 -6.65 2.01
N LEU A 82 -13.35 -5.41 1.57
CA LEU A 82 -14.13 -5.13 0.36
C LEU A 82 -13.52 -5.82 -0.87
N ILE A 83 -12.19 -5.81 -0.99
CA ILE A 83 -11.46 -6.50 -2.06
C ILE A 83 -11.63 -8.02 -1.92
N LEU A 84 -11.44 -8.60 -0.73
CA LEU A 84 -11.61 -10.05 -0.49
C LEU A 84 -13.01 -10.55 -0.88
N MET A 85 -14.03 -9.73 -0.67
CA MET A 85 -15.41 -10.06 -1.04
C MET A 85 -15.68 -10.03 -2.55
N ARG A 86 -14.81 -9.40 -3.34
CA ARG A 86 -14.99 -9.18 -4.78
C ARG A 86 -13.96 -9.87 -5.65
N ALA A 87 -12.81 -10.18 -5.08
CA ALA A 87 -11.77 -10.93 -5.73
C ALA A 87 -12.26 -12.37 -5.96
N GLY A 88 -12.34 -12.76 -7.22
CA GLY A 88 -12.44 -14.16 -7.62
C GLY A 88 -11.11 -14.74 -8.07
N SER A 89 -10.09 -13.90 -8.29
CA SER A 89 -8.72 -14.30 -8.57
C SER A 89 -7.90 -14.43 -7.28
N TRP A 90 -6.94 -15.35 -7.27
CA TRP A 90 -6.02 -15.50 -6.14
C TRP A 90 -5.20 -14.22 -5.90
N ALA A 91 -4.87 -13.47 -6.95
CA ALA A 91 -4.03 -12.29 -6.85
C ALA A 91 -4.80 -11.12 -6.21
N GLY A 92 -6.08 -10.96 -6.56
CA GLY A 92 -6.97 -10.03 -5.86
C GLY A 92 -7.16 -10.43 -4.40
N LEU A 93 -7.30 -11.73 -4.11
CA LEU A 93 -7.43 -12.22 -2.73
C LEU A 93 -6.15 -11.99 -1.91
N LEU A 94 -4.98 -12.27 -2.48
CA LEU A 94 -3.68 -11.98 -1.86
C LEU A 94 -3.54 -10.49 -1.54
N PHE A 95 -3.92 -9.62 -2.48
CA PHE A 95 -3.87 -8.18 -2.27
C PHE A 95 -4.81 -7.73 -1.14
N GLY A 96 -6.08 -8.17 -1.18
CA GLY A 96 -7.05 -7.87 -0.13
C GLY A 96 -6.61 -8.36 1.26
N LEU A 97 -6.05 -9.58 1.36
CA LEU A 97 -5.53 -10.12 2.61
C LEU A 97 -4.35 -9.31 3.16
N ASN A 98 -3.40 -8.93 2.30
CA ASN A 98 -2.26 -8.12 2.73
C ASN A 98 -2.68 -6.75 3.25
N LEU A 99 -3.75 -6.14 2.72
CA LEU A 99 -4.28 -4.89 3.25
C LEU A 99 -4.91 -5.04 4.63
N VAL A 100 -5.61 -6.15 4.89
CA VAL A 100 -6.15 -6.44 6.23
C VAL A 100 -5.01 -6.61 7.24
N ILE A 101 -3.98 -7.38 6.88
CA ILE A 101 -2.82 -7.58 7.76
C ILE A 101 -2.04 -6.26 7.93
N LEU A 102 -1.89 -5.44 6.87
CA LEU A 102 -1.26 -4.12 6.97
C LEU A 102 -1.97 -3.26 8.01
N GLY A 103 -3.30 -3.11 7.88
CA GLY A 103 -4.07 -2.33 8.85
C GLY A 103 -3.92 -2.87 10.27
N ALA A 104 -3.90 -4.19 10.47
CA ALA A 104 -3.70 -4.77 11.80
C ALA A 104 -2.29 -4.52 12.37
N MET A 105 -1.24 -4.72 11.57
CA MET A 105 0.15 -4.56 12.02
C MET A 105 0.53 -3.09 12.23
N SER A 106 0.04 -2.19 11.38
CA SER A 106 0.20 -0.76 11.56
C SER A 106 -0.54 -0.27 12.81
N ALA A 107 -1.79 -0.70 13.00
CA ALA A 107 -2.54 -0.36 14.21
C ALA A 107 -1.87 -0.89 15.48
N LEU A 108 -1.29 -2.09 15.45
CA LEU A 108 -0.47 -2.62 16.54
C LEU A 108 0.75 -1.74 16.82
N TYR A 109 1.46 -1.29 15.78
CA TYR A 109 2.60 -0.40 15.97
C TYR A 109 2.17 0.91 16.63
N HIS A 110 1.19 1.64 16.09
CA HIS A 110 0.75 2.93 16.67
C HIS A 110 0.08 2.79 18.04
N ALA A 111 -0.57 1.64 18.29
CA ALA A 111 -1.16 1.39 19.61
C ALA A 111 -0.07 1.19 20.67
N THR A 112 1.14 0.77 20.29
CA THR A 112 2.18 0.36 21.23
C THR A 112 3.47 1.20 21.21
N LEU A 113 3.76 1.87 20.09
CA LEU A 113 5.05 2.45 19.74
C LEU A 113 6.25 1.52 19.99
N GLY A 114 6.06 0.19 19.87
CA GLY A 114 7.13 -0.78 19.99
C GLY A 114 8.15 -0.64 18.84
N ARG A 115 9.38 -0.20 19.17
CA ARG A 115 10.40 0.20 18.18
C ARG A 115 10.93 -0.95 17.33
N GLU A 116 11.24 -2.10 17.92
CA GLU A 116 11.98 -3.13 17.19
C GLU A 116 11.06 -4.01 16.35
N VAL A 117 10.11 -4.71 16.99
CA VAL A 117 9.29 -5.70 16.28
C VAL A 117 8.05 -5.06 15.64
N PRO A 118 7.14 -4.37 16.37
CA PRO A 118 5.93 -3.81 15.76
C PRO A 118 6.20 -2.86 14.59
N GLN A 119 7.11 -1.89 14.75
CA GLN A 119 7.47 -0.97 13.66
C GLN A 119 8.10 -1.69 12.46
N THR A 120 8.87 -2.74 12.69
CA THR A 120 9.49 -3.50 11.59
C THR A 120 8.46 -4.31 10.82
N VAL A 121 7.50 -4.91 11.53
CA VAL A 121 6.41 -5.65 10.90
C VAL A 121 5.45 -4.73 10.16
N ASP A 122 5.09 -3.57 10.73
CA ASP A 122 4.28 -2.55 10.08
C ASP A 122 4.88 -2.12 8.72
N VAL A 123 6.12 -1.62 8.77
CA VAL A 123 6.86 -1.19 7.58
C VAL A 123 7.01 -2.35 6.57
N ALA A 124 7.32 -3.57 7.04
CA ALA A 124 7.41 -4.73 6.17
C ALA A 124 6.09 -5.03 5.44
N TRP A 125 4.96 -4.82 6.10
CA TRP A 125 3.65 -5.12 5.54
C TRP A 125 3.12 -4.04 4.61
N VAL A 126 3.63 -2.80 4.71
CA VAL A 126 3.47 -1.79 3.66
C VAL A 126 4.05 -2.33 2.35
N TYR A 127 5.23 -2.96 2.40
CA TYR A 127 5.83 -3.58 1.22
C TYR A 127 5.02 -4.77 0.70
N ALA A 128 4.53 -5.63 1.60
CA ALA A 128 3.69 -6.77 1.22
C ALA A 128 2.40 -6.33 0.50
N ALA A 129 1.73 -5.29 1.00
CA ALA A 129 0.54 -4.72 0.38
C ALA A 129 0.83 -4.12 -1.00
N LEU A 130 1.87 -3.29 -1.10
CA LEU A 130 2.21 -2.65 -2.37
C LEU A 130 2.68 -3.67 -3.41
N PHE A 131 3.50 -4.63 -3.02
CA PHE A 131 3.94 -5.70 -3.91
C PHE A 131 2.79 -6.62 -4.34
N SER A 132 1.83 -6.91 -3.47
CA SER A 132 0.67 -7.71 -3.88
C SER A 132 -0.23 -6.96 -4.87
N LEU A 133 -0.33 -5.63 -4.80
CA LEU A 133 -0.94 -4.82 -5.87
C LEU A 133 -0.18 -4.97 -7.20
N GLN A 134 1.15 -4.99 -7.13
CA GLN A 134 2.02 -5.17 -8.30
C GLN A 134 1.77 -6.53 -8.97
N VAL A 135 1.74 -7.60 -8.16
CA VAL A 135 1.39 -8.95 -8.61
C VAL A 135 -0.02 -8.98 -9.19
N TYR A 136 -0.96 -8.26 -8.58
CA TYR A 136 -2.33 -8.16 -9.05
C TYR A 136 -2.42 -7.53 -10.45
N ILE A 137 -1.82 -6.34 -10.64
CA ILE A 137 -1.75 -5.65 -11.93
C ILE A 137 -1.11 -6.55 -13.00
N ALA A 138 0.02 -7.17 -12.68
CA ALA A 138 0.69 -8.09 -13.59
C ALA A 138 -0.22 -9.29 -13.96
N SER A 139 -0.91 -9.89 -12.99
CA SER A 139 -1.80 -11.03 -13.23
C SER A 139 -2.95 -10.69 -14.18
N VAL A 140 -3.51 -9.48 -14.05
CA VAL A 140 -4.56 -8.95 -14.93
C VAL A 140 -4.03 -8.79 -16.36
N HIS A 141 -2.85 -8.19 -16.52
CA HIS A 141 -2.21 -8.04 -17.83
C HIS A 141 -1.94 -9.39 -18.52
N LEU A 142 -1.53 -10.40 -17.74
CA LEU A 142 -1.25 -11.73 -18.26
C LEU A 142 -2.50 -12.44 -18.78
N GLN A 143 -3.68 -12.12 -18.23
CA GLN A 143 -4.97 -12.69 -18.62
C GLN A 143 -5.63 -11.94 -19.79
N ALA A 144 -5.16 -10.74 -20.14
CA ALA A 144 -5.70 -10.00 -21.28
C ALA A 144 -5.49 -10.78 -22.60
N ARG A 145 -6.51 -10.82 -23.46
CA ARG A 145 -6.57 -11.66 -24.68
C ARG A 145 -5.45 -11.42 -25.71
N GLU A 146 -4.83 -10.25 -25.68
CA GLU A 146 -3.77 -9.89 -26.62
C GLU A 146 -2.57 -9.26 -25.89
N PRO A 147 -1.79 -10.05 -25.12
CA PRO A 147 -0.64 -9.51 -24.40
C PRO A 147 0.41 -8.89 -25.36
N TRP A 148 0.32 -9.24 -26.65
CA TRP A 148 1.22 -8.87 -27.74
C TRP A 148 0.74 -7.72 -28.66
N ARG A 149 -0.53 -7.27 -28.66
CA ARG A 149 -0.94 -6.12 -29.50
C ARG A 149 -0.51 -4.75 -28.95
N LEU A 150 0.01 -4.76 -27.74
CA LEU A 150 0.81 -3.69 -27.14
C LEU A 150 2.25 -3.60 -27.70
N SER A 151 2.62 -4.43 -28.70
CA SER A 151 4.01 -4.65 -29.17
C SER A 151 4.77 -3.42 -29.65
N GLY A 152 4.10 -2.35 -30.11
CA GLY A 152 4.78 -1.11 -30.48
C GLY A 152 5.13 -0.24 -29.26
N ALA A 153 4.28 -0.26 -28.23
CA ALA A 153 4.45 0.56 -27.04
C ALA A 153 5.29 -0.14 -25.98
N TRP A 154 5.30 -1.48 -25.91
CA TRP A 154 6.04 -2.26 -24.91
C TRP A 154 7.54 -1.89 -24.81
N PRO A 155 8.31 -1.74 -25.91
CA PRO A 155 9.70 -1.29 -25.81
C PRO A 155 9.83 0.14 -25.28
N ALA A 156 8.90 1.04 -25.61
CA ALA A 156 8.88 2.40 -25.11
C ALA A 156 8.40 2.48 -23.64
N ILE A 157 7.51 1.59 -23.24
CA ILE A 157 6.94 1.41 -21.91
C ILE A 157 7.96 0.77 -20.97
N ILE A 158 8.62 -0.31 -21.41
CA ILE A 158 9.76 -0.92 -20.73
C ILE A 158 10.90 0.08 -20.72
N GLY A 159 11.13 0.82 -21.81
CA GLY A 159 12.10 1.92 -21.87
C GLY A 159 11.82 3.00 -20.84
N LEU A 160 10.58 3.49 -20.73
CA LEU A 160 10.15 4.49 -19.74
C LEU A 160 10.16 3.95 -18.32
N ALA A 161 9.77 2.69 -18.11
CA ALA A 161 9.81 2.04 -16.81
C ALA A 161 11.25 1.81 -16.36
N LEU A 162 12.14 1.33 -17.25
CA LEU A 162 13.57 1.18 -17.00
C LEU A 162 14.25 2.54 -16.85
N MET A 163 13.81 3.58 -17.55
CA MET A 163 14.32 4.94 -17.40
C MET A 163 13.83 5.56 -16.08
N GLY A 164 12.59 5.32 -15.68
CA GLY A 164 12.04 5.70 -14.38
C GLY A 164 12.72 4.96 -13.23
N VAL A 165 12.89 3.65 -13.35
CA VAL A 165 13.70 2.80 -12.46
C VAL A 165 15.14 3.31 -12.45
N GLY A 166 15.73 3.68 -13.59
CA GLY A 166 17.09 4.19 -13.69
C GLY A 166 17.27 5.57 -13.05
N VAL A 167 16.32 6.49 -13.25
CA VAL A 167 16.28 7.81 -12.59
C VAL A 167 16.08 7.64 -11.09
N LEU A 168 15.17 6.77 -10.67
CA LEU A 168 14.90 6.49 -9.27
C LEU A 168 16.10 5.81 -8.60
N ALA A 169 16.71 4.84 -9.26
CA ALA A 169 17.94 4.19 -8.82
C ALA A 169 19.10 5.21 -8.76
N PHE A 170 19.20 6.13 -9.72
CA PHE A 170 20.18 7.21 -9.69
C PHE A 170 19.94 8.18 -8.54
N LEU A 171 18.68 8.55 -8.26
CA LEU A 171 18.33 9.37 -7.10
C LEU A 171 18.66 8.63 -5.80
N LEU A 172 18.33 7.34 -5.70
CA LEU A 172 18.71 6.50 -4.55
C LEU A 172 20.23 6.37 -4.40
N PHE A 173 20.97 6.32 -5.50
CA PHE A 173 22.42 6.35 -5.48
C PHE A 173 22.94 7.67 -4.90
N GLN A 174 22.37 8.81 -5.32
CA GLN A 174 22.76 10.14 -4.83
C GLN A 174 22.43 10.34 -3.35
N PHE A 175 21.29 9.83 -2.88
CA PHE A 175 20.79 10.09 -1.51
C PHE A 175 21.08 8.97 -0.51
N SER A 176 21.34 7.74 -0.96
CA SER A 176 21.44 6.55 -0.10
C SER A 176 22.61 5.62 -0.47
N GLY A 177 23.41 5.98 -1.47
CA GLY A 177 24.66 5.28 -1.83
C GLY A 177 24.51 4.06 -2.75
N VAL A 178 25.64 3.40 -3.01
CA VAL A 178 25.78 2.32 -4.00
C VAL A 178 24.97 1.06 -3.63
N GLY A 179 24.91 0.72 -2.34
CA GLY A 179 24.18 -0.46 -1.87
C GLY A 179 22.68 -0.37 -2.14
N ALA A 180 22.13 0.82 -1.92
CA ALA A 180 20.74 1.16 -2.19
C ALA A 180 20.35 0.93 -3.67
N PHE A 181 21.21 1.38 -4.59
CA PHE A 181 21.04 1.20 -6.02
C PHE A 181 20.98 -0.29 -6.43
N PHE A 182 21.90 -1.10 -5.94
CA PHE A 182 21.95 -2.54 -6.29
C PHE A 182 20.81 -3.32 -5.67
N ALA A 183 20.41 -3.01 -4.42
CA ALA A 183 19.26 -3.63 -3.78
C ALA A 183 17.97 -3.37 -4.56
N PHE A 184 17.74 -2.11 -4.96
CA PHE A 184 16.58 -1.74 -5.77
C PHE A 184 16.56 -2.47 -7.12
N THR A 185 17.69 -2.45 -7.83
CA THR A 185 17.82 -3.09 -9.15
C THR A 185 17.59 -4.59 -9.06
N ALA A 186 18.19 -5.25 -8.06
CA ALA A 186 18.00 -6.68 -7.80
C ALA A 186 16.54 -7.01 -7.50
N LEU A 187 15.84 -6.16 -6.73
CA LEU A 187 14.42 -6.33 -6.45
C LEU A 187 13.57 -6.29 -7.72
N VAL A 188 13.82 -5.33 -8.60
CA VAL A 188 13.09 -5.18 -9.86
C VAL A 188 13.30 -6.40 -10.77
N PHE A 189 14.53 -6.91 -10.87
CA PHE A 189 14.83 -8.11 -11.65
C PHE A 189 14.21 -9.37 -11.06
N ALA A 190 14.37 -9.60 -9.75
CA ALA A 190 13.77 -10.72 -9.04
C ALA A 190 12.23 -10.71 -9.18
N PHE A 191 11.63 -9.51 -9.09
CA PHE A 191 10.20 -9.31 -9.27
C PHE A 191 9.72 -9.68 -10.68
N THR A 192 10.44 -9.19 -11.70
CA THR A 192 10.10 -9.49 -13.10
C THR A 192 10.21 -10.99 -13.39
N ALA A 193 11.25 -11.63 -12.86
CA ALA A 193 11.46 -13.07 -12.98
C ALA A 193 10.36 -13.87 -12.26
N LEU A 194 9.96 -13.45 -11.05
CA LEU A 194 8.89 -14.07 -10.28
C LEU A 194 7.54 -13.96 -11.01
N CYS A 195 7.20 -12.78 -11.55
CA CYS A 195 5.99 -12.59 -12.34
C CYS A 195 5.94 -13.51 -13.57
N PHE A 196 7.07 -13.69 -14.24
CA PHE A 196 7.19 -14.59 -15.39
C PHE A 196 7.03 -16.06 -14.96
N LEU A 197 7.67 -16.47 -13.86
CA LEU A 197 7.56 -17.83 -13.32
C LEU A 197 6.12 -18.15 -12.90
N ILE A 198 5.46 -17.21 -12.20
CA ILE A 198 4.06 -17.32 -11.79
C ILE A 198 3.16 -17.55 -13.01
N ARG A 199 3.32 -16.76 -14.08
CA ARG A 199 2.57 -16.96 -15.33
C ARG A 199 2.71 -18.40 -15.83
N LYS A 200 3.95 -18.89 -15.88
CA LYS A 200 4.31 -20.19 -16.43
C LYS A 200 3.73 -21.32 -15.60
N VAL A 201 3.84 -21.23 -14.27
CA VAL A 201 3.31 -22.23 -13.33
C VAL A 201 1.78 -22.24 -13.34
N MET A 202 1.14 -21.07 -13.32
CA MET A 202 -0.33 -20.98 -13.32
C MET A 202 -0.96 -21.52 -14.59
N ALA A 203 -0.29 -21.37 -15.74
CA ALA A 203 -0.78 -21.93 -16.99
C ALA A 203 -0.78 -23.46 -16.98
N GLU A 204 0.03 -24.08 -16.12
CA GLU A 204 0.23 -25.54 -16.09
C GLU A 204 -0.46 -26.20 -14.88
N VAL A 205 -0.54 -25.53 -13.72
CA VAL A 205 -1.08 -26.11 -12.46
C VAL A 205 -1.76 -25.06 -11.58
N GLU A 206 -3.10 -25.06 -11.55
CA GLU A 206 -3.91 -24.06 -10.84
C GLU A 206 -3.68 -24.06 -9.31
N TRP A 207 -3.64 -25.23 -8.67
CA TRP A 207 -3.52 -25.33 -7.21
C TRP A 207 -2.16 -24.81 -6.68
N LEU A 208 -1.11 -24.89 -7.51
CA LEU A 208 0.22 -24.38 -7.15
C LEU A 208 0.21 -22.85 -7.00
N GLY A 209 -0.74 -22.16 -7.65
CA GLY A 209 -0.97 -20.73 -7.46
C GLY A 209 -1.21 -20.37 -5.99
N TRP A 210 -1.97 -21.19 -5.24
CA TRP A 210 -2.25 -20.95 -3.83
C TRP A 210 -1.03 -21.15 -2.92
N VAL A 211 -0.19 -22.14 -3.22
CA VAL A 211 1.08 -22.31 -2.51
C VAL A 211 1.99 -21.13 -2.78
N PHE A 212 2.06 -20.67 -4.03
CA PHE A 212 2.81 -19.48 -4.41
C PHE A 212 2.28 -18.22 -3.74
N VAL A 213 0.97 -18.06 -3.57
CA VAL A 213 0.36 -16.96 -2.80
C VAL A 213 0.88 -16.92 -1.39
N ALA A 214 0.82 -18.05 -0.67
CA ALA A 214 1.28 -18.14 0.70
C ALA A 214 2.78 -17.85 0.81
N VAL A 215 3.59 -18.46 -0.05
CA VAL A 215 5.05 -18.27 -0.07
C VAL A 215 5.43 -16.84 -0.45
N THR A 216 4.72 -16.24 -1.40
CA THR A 216 4.98 -14.87 -1.85
C THR A 216 4.57 -13.88 -0.77
N ALA A 217 3.39 -14.02 -0.15
CA ALA A 217 2.96 -13.17 0.97
C ALA A 217 4.00 -13.15 2.11
N VAL A 218 4.44 -14.35 2.53
CA VAL A 218 5.44 -14.50 3.59
C VAL A 218 6.81 -13.99 3.12
N GLY A 219 7.23 -14.38 1.92
CA GLY A 219 8.53 -14.04 1.36
C GLY A 219 8.72 -12.54 1.14
N ILE A 220 7.68 -11.82 0.70
CA ILE A 220 7.73 -10.36 0.58
C ILE A 220 7.80 -9.71 1.95
N GLY A 221 7.03 -10.18 2.93
CA GLY A 221 7.12 -9.69 4.30
C GLY A 221 8.54 -9.83 4.85
N VAL A 222 9.15 -11.01 4.68
CA VAL A 222 10.54 -11.27 5.08
C VAL A 222 11.52 -10.36 4.32
N LEU A 223 11.36 -10.22 3.01
CA LEU A 223 12.20 -9.32 2.20
C LEU A 223 12.08 -7.88 2.66
N GLY A 224 10.88 -7.45 3.02
CA GLY A 224 10.59 -6.15 3.59
C GLY A 224 11.33 -5.88 4.90
N VAL A 225 11.33 -6.86 5.80
CA VAL A 225 12.13 -6.84 7.03
C VAL A 225 13.62 -6.71 6.69
N LEU A 226 14.14 -7.56 5.79
CA LEU A 226 15.55 -7.56 5.40
C LEU A 226 15.99 -6.22 4.78
N ILE A 227 15.17 -5.62 3.90
CA ILE A 227 15.47 -4.29 3.35
C ILE A 227 15.58 -3.29 4.48
N LYS A 228 14.58 -3.23 5.38
CA LYS A 228 14.57 -2.26 6.50
C LYS A 228 15.83 -2.43 7.37
N THR A 229 16.17 -3.66 7.75
CA THR A 229 17.28 -3.92 8.67
C THR A 229 18.65 -3.72 8.04
N GLU A 230 18.82 -4.08 6.76
CA GLU A 230 20.13 -4.05 6.10
C GLU A 230 20.44 -2.72 5.42
N THR A 231 19.44 -2.03 4.86
CA THR A 231 19.67 -0.78 4.11
C THR A 231 19.48 0.47 4.94
N GLY A 232 18.84 0.38 6.11
CA GLY A 232 18.52 1.53 6.96
C GLY A 232 17.62 2.56 6.25
N TRP A 233 16.91 2.15 5.20
CA TRP A 233 16.09 3.07 4.41
C TRP A 233 14.90 3.56 5.23
N SER A 234 14.70 4.89 5.23
CA SER A 234 13.50 5.48 5.81
C SER A 234 12.26 5.03 5.06
N SER A 235 11.16 4.83 5.80
CA SER A 235 9.86 4.48 5.21
C SER A 235 9.40 5.51 4.17
N THR A 236 9.82 6.78 4.33
CA THR A 236 9.59 7.87 3.37
C THR A 236 10.27 7.65 2.02
N THR A 237 11.56 7.28 2.02
CA THR A 237 12.31 7.00 0.77
C THR A 237 11.63 5.90 -0.02
N LEU A 238 11.28 4.82 0.67
CA LEU A 238 10.62 3.66 0.08
C LEU A 238 9.22 3.95 -0.43
N PHE A 239 8.45 4.73 0.32
CA PHE A 239 7.14 5.17 -0.09
C PHE A 239 7.19 5.93 -1.42
N VAL A 240 8.11 6.89 -1.57
CA VAL A 240 8.30 7.66 -2.81
C VAL A 240 8.65 6.73 -3.98
N ILE A 241 9.55 5.77 -3.76
CA ILE A 241 9.92 4.78 -4.79
C ILE A 241 8.68 4.05 -5.29
N ILE A 242 7.88 3.52 -4.37
CA ILE A 242 6.79 2.63 -4.71
C ILE A 242 5.62 3.40 -5.34
N VAL A 243 5.31 4.60 -4.85
CA VAL A 243 4.34 5.49 -5.51
C VAL A 243 4.82 5.85 -6.91
N GLY A 244 6.11 6.14 -7.09
CA GLY A 244 6.70 6.36 -8.40
C GLY A 244 6.49 5.17 -9.34
N LEU A 245 6.78 3.95 -8.88
CA LEU A 245 6.56 2.72 -9.64
C LEU A 245 5.08 2.49 -9.99
N LEU A 246 4.17 2.73 -9.03
CA LEU A 246 2.73 2.61 -9.24
C LEU A 246 2.25 3.63 -10.29
N ILE A 247 2.66 4.89 -10.20
CA ILE A 247 2.34 5.92 -11.19
C ILE A 247 2.86 5.51 -12.57
N VAL A 248 4.11 5.07 -12.66
CA VAL A 248 4.68 4.60 -13.93
C VAL A 248 3.82 3.50 -14.52
N GLN A 249 3.43 2.50 -13.75
CA GLN A 249 2.60 1.40 -14.25
C GLN A 249 1.19 1.80 -14.64
N LEU A 250 0.59 2.74 -13.91
CA LEU A 250 -0.70 3.31 -14.30
C LEU A 250 -0.58 4.09 -15.62
N LEU A 251 0.55 4.74 -15.88
CA LEU A 251 0.85 5.37 -17.17
C LEU A 251 1.14 4.32 -18.27
N VAL A 252 1.78 3.21 -17.93
CA VAL A 252 1.98 2.06 -18.83
C VAL A 252 0.63 1.50 -19.31
N LEU A 253 -0.30 1.29 -18.38
CA LEU A 253 -1.68 0.90 -18.67
C LEU A 253 -2.35 1.89 -19.65
N PHE A 254 -2.07 3.19 -19.52
CA PHE A 254 -2.62 4.24 -20.37
C PHE A 254 -2.04 4.25 -21.79
N ALA A 255 -0.73 4.07 -21.93
CA ALA A 255 -0.05 4.14 -23.23
C ALA A 255 -0.43 2.98 -24.18
N GLY A 256 -1.02 1.92 -23.61
CA GLY A 256 -1.25 0.66 -24.30
C GLY A 256 -2.61 0.49 -25.00
N GLU A 257 -3.66 1.19 -24.57
CA GLU A 257 -5.02 0.92 -25.02
C GLU A 257 -5.69 2.09 -25.75
N LYS A 258 -6.68 1.77 -26.60
CA LYS A 258 -7.75 2.72 -26.94
C LYS A 258 -8.54 2.99 -25.66
N THR A 259 -8.05 3.92 -24.87
CA THR A 259 -8.51 4.19 -23.51
C THR A 259 -10.03 4.31 -23.44
N PRO A 260 -10.70 3.51 -22.59
CA PRO A 260 -12.11 3.68 -22.32
C PRO A 260 -12.40 5.14 -21.94
N LYS A 261 -13.48 5.71 -22.49
CA LYS A 261 -13.88 7.09 -22.15
C LYS A 261 -14.04 7.20 -20.63
N GLY A 262 -13.26 8.08 -19.99
CA GLY A 262 -13.30 8.31 -18.54
C GLY A 262 -12.10 7.77 -17.76
N LEU A 263 -11.25 6.91 -18.36
CA LEU A 263 -10.07 6.35 -17.71
C LEU A 263 -9.09 7.44 -17.21
N GLY A 264 -8.86 8.48 -18.03
CA GLY A 264 -8.00 9.60 -17.65
C GLY A 264 -8.48 10.34 -16.39
N GLY A 265 -9.80 10.42 -16.18
CA GLY A 265 -10.37 10.98 -14.96
C GLY A 265 -10.12 10.09 -13.75
N GLN A 266 -10.32 8.77 -13.87
CA GLN A 266 -10.05 7.80 -12.79
C GLN A 266 -8.57 7.79 -12.38
N LEU A 267 -7.67 7.85 -13.37
CA LEU A 267 -6.23 7.95 -13.15
C LEU A 267 -5.84 9.26 -12.47
N ALA A 268 -6.43 10.39 -12.89
CA ALA A 268 -6.20 11.67 -12.23
C ALA A 268 -6.68 11.64 -10.77
N TRP A 269 -7.77 10.94 -10.46
CA TRP A 269 -8.22 10.71 -9.09
C TRP A 269 -7.24 9.87 -8.28
N ILE A 270 -6.79 8.72 -8.81
CA ILE A 270 -5.83 7.85 -8.12
C ILE A 270 -4.50 8.59 -7.90
N GLY A 271 -3.94 9.18 -8.97
CA GLY A 271 -2.71 9.95 -8.90
C GLY A 271 -2.82 11.17 -7.98
N GLY A 272 -3.97 11.86 -7.99
CA GLY A 272 -4.26 12.98 -7.09
C GLY A 272 -4.30 12.54 -5.63
N LEU A 273 -4.96 11.43 -5.31
CA LEU A 273 -4.99 10.89 -3.94
C LEU A 273 -3.59 10.43 -3.50
N LEU A 274 -2.86 9.72 -4.34
CA LEU A 274 -1.48 9.31 -4.05
C LEU A 274 -0.57 10.52 -3.83
N PHE A 275 -0.72 11.58 -4.63
CA PHE A 275 0.02 12.81 -4.47
C PHE A 275 -0.32 13.52 -3.16
N VAL A 276 -1.60 13.71 -2.84
CA VAL A 276 -2.04 14.31 -1.57
C VAL A 276 -1.54 13.50 -0.38
N GLY A 277 -1.65 12.18 -0.46
CA GLY A 277 -1.12 11.29 0.56
C GLY A 277 0.40 11.40 0.70
N ALA A 278 1.12 11.50 -0.41
CA ALA A 278 2.57 11.75 -0.39
C ALA A 278 2.93 13.08 0.25
N VAL A 279 2.15 14.13 0.02
CA VAL A 279 2.31 15.40 0.74
C VAL A 279 2.13 15.19 2.25
N PHE A 280 1.09 14.48 2.69
CA PHE A 280 0.93 14.19 4.12
C PHE A 280 2.13 13.43 4.69
N ARG A 281 2.61 12.39 4.00
CA ARG A 281 3.74 11.58 4.47
C ARG A 281 5.10 12.29 4.41
N LEU A 282 5.31 13.18 3.45
CA LEU A 282 6.59 13.90 3.31
C LEU A 282 6.71 15.05 4.30
N PHE A 283 5.58 15.64 4.67
CA PHE A 283 5.54 16.82 5.52
C PHE A 283 5.02 16.53 6.95
N ASP A 284 4.78 15.26 7.29
CA ASP A 284 4.57 14.79 8.67
C ASP A 284 5.86 14.27 9.33
N GLY A 285 5.85 14.23 10.66
CA GLY A 285 7.01 13.92 11.48
C GLY A 285 7.94 15.11 11.73
N TYR A 286 9.11 14.79 12.24
CA TYR A 286 10.18 15.74 12.52
C TYR A 286 11.27 15.60 11.44
N GLU A 287 12.16 16.60 11.31
CA GLU A 287 13.29 16.53 10.38
C GLU A 287 14.46 15.72 10.98
N ASP A 288 14.89 14.67 10.27
CA ASP A 288 15.97 13.76 10.69
C ASP A 288 17.37 14.41 10.77
N ASN A 289 17.51 15.69 10.41
CA ASN A 289 18.80 16.32 10.09
C ASN A 289 19.11 17.56 10.93
N ALA A 290 18.81 17.60 12.22
CA ALA A 290 19.45 18.57 13.11
C ALA A 290 20.81 18.01 13.58
N PRO A 291 21.96 18.35 12.95
CA PRO A 291 23.27 17.93 13.45
C PRO A 291 23.55 18.59 14.79
N GLY A 292 23.32 17.85 15.88
CA GLY A 292 23.62 18.29 17.23
C GLY A 292 22.86 17.49 18.28
N PRO A 293 23.27 17.57 19.56
CA PRO A 293 22.52 16.97 20.65
C PRO A 293 21.18 17.71 20.80
N ALA A 294 20.10 17.19 20.20
CA ALA A 294 18.70 17.36 20.58
C ALA A 294 18.24 18.75 21.11
N ILE A 295 18.70 19.87 20.54
CA ILE A 295 18.29 21.19 21.05
C ILE A 295 17.01 21.72 20.37
N ASP A 296 16.75 21.45 19.10
CA ASP A 296 15.48 21.86 18.48
C ASP A 296 15.02 20.82 17.44
N ALA A 297 14.09 19.94 17.81
CA ALA A 297 13.41 19.09 16.83
C ALA A 297 12.66 19.99 15.83
N THR A 298 13.17 20.12 14.60
CA THR A 298 12.47 20.91 13.58
C THR A 298 11.25 20.13 13.13
N ARG A 299 10.07 20.66 13.48
CA ARG A 299 8.79 20.15 13.00
C ARG A 299 8.72 20.36 11.48
N LYS A 300 8.36 19.32 10.73
CA LYS A 300 7.97 19.52 9.31
C LYS A 300 6.70 20.34 9.23
N LEU A 301 6.40 20.85 8.03
CA LEU A 301 5.32 21.81 7.78
C LEU A 301 3.95 21.39 8.35
N LEU A 302 3.60 20.11 8.29
CA LEU A 302 2.31 19.59 8.76
C LEU A 302 2.39 18.98 10.17
N CYS A 303 3.57 18.95 10.77
CA CYS A 303 3.76 18.40 12.10
C CYS A 303 3.20 19.33 13.18
N ASN A 304 2.04 18.97 13.72
CA ASN A 304 1.51 19.61 14.90
C ASN A 304 0.79 18.56 15.79
N PRO A 305 1.33 18.26 16.98
CA PRO A 305 0.79 17.23 17.86
C PRO A 305 -0.60 17.52 18.39
N ASP A 306 -1.00 18.78 18.38
CA ASP A 306 -2.29 19.23 18.90
C ASP A 306 -3.35 19.39 17.79
N LEU A 307 -3.07 18.93 16.56
CA LEU A 307 -4.08 18.92 15.50
C LEU A 307 -5.23 17.98 15.83
N VAL A 308 -6.44 18.50 15.60
CA VAL A 308 -7.70 17.73 15.70
C VAL A 308 -7.67 16.51 14.78
N VAL A 309 -7.03 16.64 13.63
CA VAL A 309 -6.84 15.56 12.66
C VAL A 309 -5.37 15.45 12.32
N GLN A 310 -4.76 14.33 12.68
CA GLN A 310 -3.36 14.06 12.40
C GLN A 310 -3.14 13.82 10.89
N PRO A 311 -2.17 14.51 10.26
CA PRO A 311 -1.82 14.27 8.86
C PRO A 311 -1.47 12.82 8.55
N HIS A 312 -0.81 12.14 9.49
CA HIS A 312 -0.44 10.73 9.37
C HIS A 312 -1.68 9.81 9.32
N ALA A 313 -2.68 10.10 10.16
CA ALA A 313 -3.97 9.41 10.11
C ALA A 313 -4.71 9.66 8.76
N LEU A 314 -4.65 10.87 8.21
CA LEU A 314 -5.19 11.16 6.88
C LEU A 314 -4.43 10.41 5.78
N TRP A 315 -3.12 10.28 5.92
CA TRP A 315 -2.28 9.48 5.03
C TRP A 315 -2.79 8.03 4.96
N HIS A 316 -3.10 7.39 6.09
CA HIS A 316 -3.67 6.03 6.10
C HIS A 316 -4.97 5.92 5.31
N LEU A 317 -5.91 6.85 5.54
CA LEU A 317 -7.21 6.82 4.89
C LEU A 317 -7.12 7.07 3.39
N ILE A 318 -6.28 8.02 2.98
CA ILE A 318 -6.07 8.37 1.58
C ILE A 318 -5.31 7.25 0.85
N GLY A 319 -4.30 6.67 1.49
CA GLY A 319 -3.58 5.50 1.00
C GLY A 319 -4.53 4.33 0.76
N ALA A 320 -5.37 3.98 1.73
CA ALA A 320 -6.38 2.94 1.60
C ALA A 320 -7.34 3.21 0.44
N ALA A 321 -7.84 4.44 0.31
CA ALA A 321 -8.73 4.84 -0.78
C ALA A 321 -8.05 4.74 -2.16
N ALA A 322 -6.79 5.17 -2.28
CA ALA A 322 -6.02 5.07 -3.51
C ALA A 322 -5.80 3.61 -3.92
N LEU A 323 -5.51 2.72 -2.96
CA LEU A 323 -5.34 1.28 -3.18
C LEU A 323 -6.64 0.61 -3.62
N LEU A 324 -7.78 1.01 -3.04
CA LEU A 324 -9.10 0.55 -3.47
C LEU A 324 -9.38 0.95 -4.92
N LEU A 325 -9.16 2.22 -5.26
CA LEU A 325 -9.38 2.73 -6.61
C LEU A 325 -8.42 2.11 -7.63
N ALA A 326 -7.18 1.80 -7.23
CA ALA A 326 -6.23 1.09 -8.07
C ALA A 326 -6.71 -0.34 -8.39
N TYR A 327 -7.16 -1.10 -7.39
CA TYR A 327 -7.81 -2.40 -7.62
C TYR A 327 -8.98 -2.27 -8.59
N ASP A 328 -9.86 -1.30 -8.33
CA ASP A 328 -11.08 -1.10 -9.09
C ASP A 328 -10.83 -0.70 -10.55
N LEU A 329 -9.83 0.14 -10.80
CA LEU A 329 -9.36 0.47 -12.13
C LEU A 329 -8.85 -0.79 -12.87
N VAL A 330 -8.04 -1.59 -12.19
CA VAL A 330 -7.44 -2.80 -12.77
C VAL A 330 -8.50 -3.86 -13.10
N THR A 331 -9.52 -4.03 -12.26
CA THR A 331 -10.63 -4.95 -12.55
C THR A 331 -11.41 -4.56 -13.81
N GLN A 332 -11.57 -3.27 -14.11
CA GLN A 332 -12.25 -2.83 -15.34
C GLN A 332 -11.49 -3.25 -16.61
N PHE A 333 -10.15 -3.34 -16.55
CA PHE A 333 -9.34 -3.84 -17.67
C PHE A 333 -9.53 -5.35 -17.91
N GLN A 334 -9.88 -6.14 -16.89
CA GLN A 334 -10.21 -7.56 -17.11
C GLN A 334 -11.56 -7.73 -17.83
N ALA A 335 -12.53 -6.88 -17.53
CA ALA A 335 -13.90 -6.99 -18.04
C ALA A 335 -14.00 -6.81 -19.57
N THR A 336 -13.06 -6.11 -20.19
CA THR A 336 -13.06 -5.91 -21.65
C THR A 336 -12.60 -7.14 -22.44
N GLY A 337 -11.98 -8.13 -21.79
CA GLY A 337 -11.38 -9.30 -22.44
C GLY A 337 -12.17 -10.62 -22.34
N GLN A 338 -12.89 -10.87 -21.24
CA GLN A 338 -13.68 -12.10 -20.99
C GLN A 338 -14.49 -11.97 -19.69
N THR A 339 -15.14 -13.04 -19.21
CA THR A 339 -15.75 -13.11 -17.87
C THR A 339 -14.70 -12.77 -16.81
N SER A 340 -14.66 -11.50 -16.40
CA SER A 340 -13.78 -11.03 -15.34
C SER A 340 -14.02 -11.86 -14.08
N VAL A 341 -12.97 -12.48 -13.57
CA VAL A 341 -13.06 -13.30 -12.35
C VAL A 341 -13.22 -12.37 -11.14
N ASP A 342 -12.56 -11.21 -11.16
CA ASP A 342 -12.74 -10.15 -10.18
C ASP A 342 -13.82 -9.17 -10.62
N LYS A 343 -14.39 -8.43 -9.67
CA LYS A 343 -15.47 -7.48 -9.97
C LYS A 343 -15.18 -6.10 -9.39
N PRO A 344 -15.44 -5.02 -10.13
CA PRO A 344 -15.24 -3.67 -9.61
C PRO A 344 -16.16 -3.39 -8.42
N LEU A 345 -15.66 -2.61 -7.47
CA LEU A 345 -16.29 -2.13 -6.25
C LEU A 345 -17.00 -0.79 -6.42
N ILE A 346 -16.33 0.23 -6.97
CA ILE A 346 -16.82 1.63 -6.99
C ILE A 346 -17.31 2.00 -8.39
N PHE A 347 -16.50 1.73 -9.40
CA PHE A 347 -16.78 2.05 -10.78
C PHE A 347 -17.85 1.08 -11.32
N PRO A 348 -18.83 1.59 -12.07
CA PRO A 348 -19.81 0.73 -12.69
C PRO A 348 -19.12 -0.26 -13.64
N ASP A 349 -19.62 -1.49 -13.69
CA ASP A 349 -19.24 -2.43 -14.75
C ASP A 349 -19.36 -1.69 -16.08
N ALA A 350 -18.31 -1.69 -16.90
CA ALA A 350 -18.35 -1.08 -18.23
C ALA A 350 -19.57 -1.70 -18.94
N ALA A 351 -20.61 -0.88 -19.16
CA ALA A 351 -21.91 -1.36 -19.62
C ALA A 351 -21.68 -2.32 -20.79
N ASP A 352 -22.28 -3.51 -20.71
CA ASP A 352 -22.22 -4.48 -21.81
C ASP A 352 -22.61 -3.69 -23.06
N PRO A 353 -21.72 -3.54 -24.06
CA PRO A 353 -21.98 -2.67 -25.21
C PRO A 353 -23.20 -3.13 -26.05
N LYS A 354 -23.89 -4.19 -25.62
CA LYS A 354 -25.11 -4.75 -26.18
C LYS A 354 -26.40 -4.41 -25.41
N SER A 355 -26.35 -3.71 -24.26
CA SER A 355 -27.54 -3.14 -23.59
C SER A 355 -27.75 -1.69 -23.99
#